data_AF-A0A1H1PSE2-F1
#
_entry.id   AF-A0A1H1PSE2-F1
#
_cell.length_a   1.000
_cell.length_b   1.000
_cell.length_c   1.000
_cell.angle_alpha   90.00
_cell.angle_beta   90.00
_cell.angle_gamma   90.00
#
_symmetry.space_group_name_H-M   'P 1'
#
loop_
_entity.id
_entity.type
_entity.pdbx_description
1 polymer ?
#
loop_
_entity_poly.entity_id
_entity_poly.type
_entity_poly.pdbx_seq_one_letter_code
_entity_poly.pdbx_strand_id
1 'polypeptide(L)' 'MKAFDDDFAEADPLAAGAAALPDLQGEGCLLRFSPQALNEQMGADFSAAADTRTELFEDD' A
#
# COMPACT_ATOMS: atom_id res chain seq x y z
N MET A 1 20.16 -34.26 17.78
CA MET A 1 19.35 -33.03 17.93
C MET A 1 17.89 -33.43 17.98
N LYS A 2 17.18 -33.17 19.09
CA LYS A 2 15.72 -33.21 19.12
C LYS A 2 15.25 -31.85 18.58
N ALA A 3 14.37 -31.83 17.58
CA ALA A 3 13.75 -30.60 17.11
C ALA A 3 12.92 -30.03 18.26
N PHE A 4 13.25 -28.81 18.67
CA PHE A 4 12.49 -28.05 19.64
C PHE A 4 11.40 -27.29 18.86
N ASP A 5 10.17 -27.49 19.31
CA ASP A 5 8.97 -26.66 19.12
C ASP A 5 8.48 -26.33 17.70
N ASP A 6 7.47 -27.09 17.29
CA ASP A 6 6.55 -26.83 16.16
C ASP A 6 5.20 -26.22 16.65
N ASP A 7 5.16 -25.64 17.86
CA ASP A 7 3.92 -25.14 18.50
C ASP A 7 3.89 -23.61 18.72
N PHE A 8 4.83 -22.88 18.10
CA PHE A 8 4.76 -21.41 18.01
C PHE A 8 4.41 -20.98 16.58
N ALA A 9 3.17 -21.22 16.18
CA ALA A 9 2.48 -20.20 15.40
C ALA A 9 2.14 -19.04 16.35
N GLU A 10 3.17 -18.43 16.96
CA GLU A 10 3.02 -17.16 17.66
C GLU A 10 2.49 -16.20 16.61
N ALA A 11 1.34 -15.57 16.88
CA ALA A 11 0.86 -14.51 16.01
C ALA A 11 2.00 -13.49 15.90
N ASP A 12 2.70 -13.46 14.76
CA ASP A 12 3.81 -12.54 14.55
C ASP A 12 3.24 -11.12 14.65
N PRO A 13 3.54 -10.38 15.75
CA PRO A 13 2.94 -9.08 15.97
C PRO A 13 3.40 -8.07 14.91
N LEU A 14 4.56 -8.29 14.29
CA LEU A 14 5.04 -7.47 13.18
C LEU A 14 4.20 -7.71 11.93
N ALA A 15 3.89 -8.97 11.61
CA ALA A 15 3.00 -9.31 10.51
C ALA A 15 1.56 -8.81 10.75
N ALA A 16 1.06 -8.94 11.98
CA ALA A 16 -0.28 -8.48 12.34
C ALA A 16 -0.45 -6.96 12.29
N GLY A 17 0.63 -6.21 12.51
CA GLY A 17 0.66 -4.75 12.41
C GLY A 17 1.10 -4.20 11.05
N ALA A 18 1.52 -5.07 10.12
CA ALA A 18 1.99 -4.64 8.81
C ALA A 18 0.82 -4.14 7.96
N ALA A 19 0.96 -2.94 7.40
CA ALA A 19 0.03 -2.47 6.38
C ALA A 19 0.23 -3.29 5.10
N ALA A 20 -0.85 -3.88 4.60
CA ALA A 20 -0.87 -4.48 3.27
C ALA A 20 -0.80 -3.37 2.21
N LEU A 21 -0.09 -3.66 1.11
CA LEU A 21 -0.10 -2.75 -0.02
C LEU A 21 -1.47 -2.80 -0.71
N PRO A 22 -2.02 -1.64 -1.12
CA PRO A 22 -3.26 -1.59 -1.89
C PRO A 22 -3.06 -2.15 -3.31
N ASP A 23 -4.17 -2.40 -4.00
CA ASP A 23 -4.16 -2.97 -5.35
C ASP A 23 -3.42 -2.08 -6.36
N LEU A 24 -2.60 -2.73 -7.19
CA LEU A 24 -1.80 -2.07 -8.22
C LEU A 24 -2.63 -1.88 -9.49
N GLN A 25 -2.66 -0.66 -10.03
CA GLN A 25 -3.39 -0.34 -11.27
C GLN A 25 -2.51 -0.28 -12.54
N GLY A 26 -1.18 -0.29 -12.41
CA GLY A 26 -0.29 -0.22 -13.58
C GLY A 26 1.20 -0.20 -13.25
N GLU A 27 1.99 -0.09 -14.31
CA GLU A 27 3.46 0.03 -14.26
C GLU A 27 3.91 1.49 -14.12
N GLY A 28 5.04 1.70 -13.46
CA GLY A 28 5.61 3.03 -13.21
C GLY A 28 5.11 3.69 -11.92
N CYS A 29 6.01 4.37 -11.20
CA CYS A 29 5.77 4.88 -9.84
C CYS A 29 4.52 5.76 -9.71
N LEU A 30 4.16 6.48 -10.76
CA LEU A 30 3.08 7.48 -10.77
C LEU A 30 1.77 6.96 -11.34
N LEU A 31 1.78 5.76 -11.93
CA LEU A 31 0.60 5.02 -12.40
C LEU A 31 0.27 3.82 -11.51
N ARG A 32 1.09 3.59 -10.48
CA ARG A 32 0.99 2.41 -9.62
C ARG A 32 -0.28 2.38 -8.79
N PHE A 33 -0.79 3.55 -8.39
CA PHE A 33 -2.00 3.70 -7.57
C PHE A 33 -2.87 4.88 -8.06
N SER A 34 -4.19 4.73 -8.03
CA SER A 34 -5.13 5.84 -8.18
C SER A 34 -5.45 6.45 -6.81
N PRO A 35 -5.18 7.74 -6.58
CA PRO A 35 -5.60 8.43 -5.37
C PRO A 35 -7.09 8.28 -5.08
N GLN A 36 -7.94 8.36 -6.11
CA GLN A 36 -9.39 8.22 -5.95
C GLN A 36 -9.79 6.81 -5.49
N ALA A 37 -9.18 5.76 -6.07
CA ALA A 37 -9.47 4.38 -5.68
C ALA A 37 -8.96 4.02 -4.27
N LEU A 38 -7.97 4.78 -3.76
CA LEU A 38 -7.44 4.60 -2.40
C LEU A 38 -8.34 5.19 -1.32
N ASN A 39 -9.18 6.18 -1.64
CA ASN A 39 -10.06 6.82 -0.65
C ASN A 39 -10.99 5.79 0.02
N GLU A 40 -11.61 4.92 -0.79
CA GLU A 40 -12.52 3.87 -0.30
C GLU A 40 -11.79 2.78 0.50
N GLN A 41 -10.54 2.47 0.13
CA GLN A 41 -9.75 1.40 0.77
C GLN A 41 -9.13 1.85 2.10
N MET A 42 -8.73 3.12 2.19
CA MET A 42 -7.93 3.64 3.31
C MET A 42 -8.73 4.57 4.24
N GLY A 43 -9.94 4.97 3.85
CA GLY A 43 -10.77 5.90 4.63
C GLY A 43 -10.17 7.31 4.77
N ALA A 44 -9.27 7.68 3.87
CA ALA A 44 -8.61 8.98 3.81
C ALA A 44 -8.98 9.71 2.51
N ASP A 45 -8.77 11.02 2.44
CA ASP A 45 -9.00 11.81 1.23
C ASP A 45 -7.66 12.16 0.55
N PHE A 46 -7.42 11.55 -0.61
CA PHE A 46 -6.24 11.77 -1.44
C PHE A 46 -6.53 12.67 -2.66
N SER A 47 -7.63 13.43 -2.67
CA SER A 47 -7.97 14.35 -3.77
C SER A 47 -6.82 15.30 -4.12
N ALA A 48 -6.16 15.89 -3.12
CA ALA A 48 -5.01 16.79 -3.32
C ALA A 48 -3.82 16.13 -4.03
N ALA A 49 -3.61 14.81 -3.87
CA ALA A 49 -2.52 14.10 -4.53
C ALA A 49 -2.79 13.87 -6.03
N ALA A 50 -4.05 13.90 -6.45
CA ALA A 50 -4.41 13.80 -7.86
C ALA A 50 -4.04 15.08 -8.62
N ASP A 51 -4.17 16.24 -7.99
CA ASP A 51 -3.88 17.54 -8.60
C ASP A 51 -2.37 17.71 -8.80
N THR A 52 -1.55 17.32 -7.82
CA THR A 52 -0.07 17.38 -7.90
C THR A 52 0.48 16.54 -9.06
N ARG A 53 -0.18 15.44 -9.41
CA ARG A 53 0.24 14.61 -10.53
C ARG A 53 0.10 15.35 -11.85
N THR A 54 -1.00 16.06 -12.06
CA THR A 54 -1.26 16.78 -13.31
C THR A 54 -0.24 17.91 -13.47
N GLU A 55 0.02 18.68 -12.41
CA GLU A 55 0.97 19.80 -12.41
C GLU A 55 2.43 19.36 -12.65
N LEU A 56 2.85 18.19 -12.17
CA LEU A 56 4.22 17.70 -12.34
C LEU A 56 4.54 17.22 -13.76
N PHE A 57 3.54 17.01 -14.62
CA PHE A 57 3.69 16.40 -15.94
C PHE A 57 3.22 17.28 -17.10
N GLU A 58 2.67 18.47 -16.84
CA GLU A 58 2.30 19.43 -17.88
C GLU A 58 3.48 20.29 -18.40
N ASP A 59 4.71 20.05 -17.92
CA ASP A 59 5.94 20.77 -18.30
C ASP A 59 6.80 20.05 -19.38
N ASP A 60 6.29 19.01 -20.07
CA ASP A 60 6.99 18.30 -21.17
C ASP A 60 6.27 18.40 -22.54
#